data_AF-A0A7S3WMW9-F1
#
_entry.id   AF-A0A7S3WMW9-F1
#
_cell.length_a   1.000
_cell.length_b   1.000
_cell.length_c   1.000
_cell.angle_alpha   90.00
_cell.angle_beta   90.00
_cell.angle_gamma   90.00
#
_symmetry.space_group_name_H-M   'P 1'
#
loop_
_entity.id
_entity.type
_entity.pdbx_description
1 polymer ?
#
loop_
_entity_poly.entity_id
_entity_poly.type
_entity_poly.pdbx_seq_one_letter_code
_entity_poly.pdbx_strand_id
1 'polypeptide(L)'
;PSLPPSLLLTGRHLAVEPAASIGDLAPAVLAHNPRIILFSGHSFMGSLAFELDDGRIDLPPAAAFISQLSREAAPRLQCVFLNGCHTAALGHKLVEEMPWLCVICWCSITEDAAARAFATGFYDAVGDFIFNEEQIRIELAYWLGLKRMYDQGFRLGDPATYLHPPGHPHHSAPVFRGCDGCCPPVHGNVVLLASFEKRVCVLRPSLPSQADEPRRSTPPVRSTPPRLHARLAAHARRLSLGAGPAGHREGGQRDSAPPSPSAPLDGASDRSRSASLSSALPDSAKYSARQLGGSARSAVAAAAGSAP
;
A
#
# COMPACT_ATOMS: atom_id res chain seq x y z
N PRO A 1 -37.62 -22.19 23.84
CA PRO A 1 -36.55 -22.64 22.92
C PRO A 1 -35.95 -21.44 22.19
N SER A 2 -34.91 -20.86 22.79
CA SER A 2 -34.14 -19.73 22.28
C SER A 2 -33.23 -20.19 21.14
N LEU A 3 -33.37 -19.58 19.98
CA LEU A 3 -32.42 -19.65 18.87
C LEU A 3 -31.03 -19.17 19.34
N PRO A 4 -29.92 -19.80 18.90
CA PRO A 4 -28.59 -19.31 19.24
C PRO A 4 -28.28 -18.00 18.51
N PRO A 5 -27.57 -17.06 19.14
CA PRO A 5 -27.10 -15.85 18.49
C PRO A 5 -25.86 -16.19 17.67
N SER A 6 -26.05 -16.72 16.48
CA SER A 6 -24.94 -17.14 15.62
C SER A 6 -25.16 -16.68 14.20
N LEU A 7 -25.38 -15.37 13.97
CA LEU A 7 -25.43 -14.83 12.60
C LEU A 7 -25.20 -13.30 12.48
N LEU A 8 -24.46 -12.66 13.40
CA LEU A 8 -24.08 -11.24 13.27
C LEU A 8 -22.67 -10.93 13.84
N LEU A 9 -21.65 -11.67 13.41
CA LEU A 9 -20.29 -11.15 13.36
C LEU A 9 -19.96 -10.93 11.88
N THR A 10 -20.53 -9.88 11.28
CA THR A 10 -19.93 -9.24 10.11
C THR A 10 -18.63 -8.61 10.58
N GLY A 11 -17.60 -9.44 10.78
CA GLY A 11 -16.28 -9.01 11.23
C GLY A 11 -15.76 -7.99 10.24
N ARG A 12 -15.55 -6.74 10.68
CA ARG A 12 -14.89 -5.75 9.84
C ARG A 12 -13.45 -6.22 9.61
N HIS A 13 -13.22 -6.75 8.42
CA HIS A 13 -11.89 -7.16 7.98
C HIS A 13 -10.99 -5.96 7.66
N LEU A 14 -11.52 -4.74 7.69
CA LEU A 14 -10.82 -3.49 7.39
C LEU A 14 -11.19 -2.40 8.41
N ALA A 15 -10.17 -1.83 9.04
CA ALA A 15 -10.24 -0.55 9.75
C ALA A 15 -9.32 0.47 9.05
N VAL A 16 -9.70 1.75 9.09
CA VAL A 16 -8.97 2.84 8.42
C VAL A 16 -8.84 4.01 9.39
N GLU A 17 -7.61 4.43 9.65
CA GLU A 17 -7.28 5.68 10.35
C GLU A 17 -6.84 6.72 9.29
N PRO A 18 -7.75 7.59 8.84
CA PRO A 18 -7.40 8.68 7.94
C PRO A 18 -6.68 9.79 8.70
N ALA A 19 -5.77 10.53 8.06
CA ALA A 19 -5.15 11.70 8.68
C ALA A 19 -4.49 11.35 10.04
N ALA A 20 -3.93 10.15 10.14
CA ALA A 20 -3.44 9.62 11.40
C ALA A 20 -2.23 10.44 11.89
N SER A 21 -2.23 10.75 13.18
CA SER A 21 -1.05 11.13 13.94
C SER A 21 -0.23 9.89 14.31
N ILE A 22 1.01 10.10 14.73
CA ILE A 22 1.82 8.99 15.27
C ILE A 22 1.19 8.37 16.53
N GLY A 23 0.42 9.16 17.29
CA GLY A 23 -0.25 8.73 18.52
C GLY A 23 -1.46 7.82 18.29
N ASP A 24 -2.03 7.81 17.08
CA ASP A 24 -3.21 6.99 16.75
C ASP A 24 -2.84 5.52 16.49
N LEU A 25 -1.58 5.23 16.19
CA LEU A 25 -1.15 3.91 15.75
C LEU A 25 -1.31 2.84 16.85
N ALA A 26 -0.80 3.08 18.06
CA ALA A 26 -0.93 2.11 19.16
C ALA A 26 -2.40 1.88 19.58
N PRO A 27 -3.23 2.93 19.78
CA PRO A 27 -4.67 2.76 20.00
C PRO A 27 -5.38 1.95 18.90
N ALA A 28 -5.10 2.23 17.62
CA ALA A 28 -5.72 1.51 16.50
C ALA A 28 -5.30 0.03 16.45
N VAL A 29 -4.02 -0.25 16.72
CA VAL A 29 -3.50 -1.62 16.79
C VAL A 29 -4.17 -2.41 17.90
N LEU A 30 -4.31 -1.81 19.09
CA LEU A 30 -4.96 -2.43 20.24
C LEU A 30 -6.46 -2.66 19.98
N ALA A 31 -7.14 -1.68 19.39
CA ALA A 31 -8.57 -1.74 19.12
C ALA A 31 -8.93 -2.77 18.03
N HIS A 32 -8.07 -2.94 17.02
CA HIS A 32 -8.38 -3.74 15.83
C HIS A 32 -7.64 -5.08 15.76
N ASN A 33 -6.59 -5.28 16.57
CA ASN A 33 -5.77 -6.50 16.60
C ASN A 33 -5.44 -7.04 15.19
N PRO A 34 -4.81 -6.20 14.34
CA PRO A 34 -4.66 -6.47 12.92
C PRO A 34 -3.67 -7.62 12.63
N ARG A 35 -3.87 -8.30 11.50
CA ARG A 35 -2.86 -9.20 10.91
C ARG A 35 -1.89 -8.46 9.99
N ILE A 36 -2.36 -7.40 9.34
CA ILE A 36 -1.58 -6.57 8.43
C ILE A 36 -1.87 -5.10 8.74
N ILE A 37 -0.82 -4.29 8.84
CA ILE A 37 -0.91 -2.83 8.89
C ILE A 37 -0.37 -2.29 7.56
N LEU A 38 -1.13 -1.45 6.88
CA LEU A 38 -0.70 -0.68 5.72
C LEU A 38 -0.51 0.77 6.14
N PHE A 39 0.68 1.31 5.94
CA PHE A 39 0.85 2.75 5.80
C PHE A 39 0.76 3.09 4.31
N SER A 40 -0.17 3.95 3.92
CA SER A 40 -0.24 4.46 2.54
C SER A 40 -0.18 5.98 2.56
N GLY A 41 0.91 6.54 2.06
CA GLY A 41 1.13 7.98 2.10
C GLY A 41 2.52 8.39 1.63
N HIS A 42 2.81 9.67 1.76
CA HIS A 42 4.12 10.20 1.44
C HIS A 42 5.16 9.82 2.49
N SER A 43 6.40 9.77 2.03
CA SER A 43 7.57 9.65 2.87
C SER A 43 8.63 10.62 2.38
N PHE A 44 9.33 11.24 3.31
CA PHE A 44 10.35 12.23 3.03
C PHE A 44 11.66 11.74 3.64
N MET A 45 12.65 11.48 2.80
CA MET A 45 13.95 10.92 3.21
C MET A 45 13.81 9.62 4.03
N GLY A 46 12.78 8.82 3.75
CA GLY A 46 12.50 7.56 4.45
C GLY A 46 11.68 7.68 5.75
N SER A 47 11.37 8.90 6.21
CA SER A 47 10.40 9.12 7.29
C SER A 47 8.98 9.15 6.74
N LEU A 48 8.05 8.48 7.41
CA LEU A 48 6.64 8.46 7.05
C LEU A 48 5.97 9.80 7.40
N ALA A 49 5.10 10.30 6.53
CA ALA A 49 4.33 11.51 6.81
C ALA A 49 3.05 11.18 7.61
N PHE A 50 3.00 11.69 8.84
CA PHE A 50 1.82 11.69 9.72
C PHE A 50 1.23 13.11 9.82
N GLU A 51 0.06 13.24 10.41
CA GLU A 51 -0.63 14.51 10.59
C GLU A 51 -0.54 14.98 12.05
N LEU A 52 -0.27 16.26 12.25
CA LEU A 52 -0.42 16.94 13.54
C LEU A 52 -1.86 17.43 13.72
N ASP A 53 -2.24 17.73 14.96
CA ASP A 53 -3.58 18.25 15.30
C ASP A 53 -4.00 19.51 14.52
N ASP A 54 -3.03 20.27 14.02
CA ASP A 54 -3.26 21.47 13.21
C ASP A 54 -3.22 21.24 11.68
N GLY A 55 -3.20 19.98 11.25
CA GLY A 55 -3.19 19.57 9.84
C GLY A 55 -1.84 19.70 9.14
N ARG A 56 -0.76 20.02 9.88
CA ARG A 56 0.60 20.03 9.33
C ARG A 56 1.18 18.61 9.28
N ILE A 57 2.20 18.44 8.43
CA ILE A 57 2.94 17.19 8.32
C ILE A 57 3.87 17.03 9.52
N ASP A 58 3.79 15.87 10.17
CA ASP A 58 4.79 15.34 11.08
C ASP A 58 5.67 14.29 10.38
N LEU A 59 6.96 14.27 10.70
CA LEU A 59 7.95 13.31 10.20
C LEU A 59 8.63 12.62 11.38
N PRO A 60 7.91 11.77 12.13
CA PRO A 60 8.46 11.15 13.32
C PRO A 60 9.70 10.31 12.99
N PRO A 61 10.68 10.24 13.89
CA PRO A 61 11.84 9.37 13.71
C PRO A 61 11.38 7.90 13.69
N ALA A 62 12.15 7.04 13.02
CA ALA A 62 11.85 5.61 12.91
C ALA A 62 11.53 4.95 14.27
N ALA A 63 12.28 5.28 15.32
CA ALA A 63 12.06 4.76 16.67
C ALA A 63 10.67 5.08 17.24
N ALA A 64 10.09 6.23 16.89
CA ALA A 64 8.76 6.62 17.35
C ALA A 64 7.66 5.79 16.69
N PHE A 65 7.84 5.36 15.44
CA PHE A 65 6.93 4.42 14.77
C PHE A 65 7.08 3.00 15.33
N ILE A 66 8.33 2.54 15.48
CA ILE A 66 8.61 1.19 15.96
C ILE A 66 8.08 0.98 17.39
N SER A 67 8.21 1.99 18.26
CA SER A 67 7.71 1.91 19.63
C SER A 67 6.18 1.80 19.76
N GLN A 68 5.42 2.10 18.70
CA GLN A 68 3.96 1.89 18.68
C GLN A 68 3.57 0.43 18.47
N LEU A 69 4.53 -0.44 18.13
CA LEU A 69 4.29 -1.83 17.79
C LEU A 69 5.01 -2.74 18.78
N SER A 70 4.29 -3.73 19.30
CA SER A 70 4.87 -4.80 20.09
C SER A 70 4.10 -6.09 19.88
N ARG A 71 4.71 -7.23 20.23
CA ARG A 71 4.03 -8.53 20.12
C ARG A 71 2.89 -8.66 21.12
N GLU A 72 3.00 -8.00 22.27
CA GLU A 72 1.99 -7.99 23.32
C GLU A 72 0.76 -7.17 22.89
N ALA A 73 0.97 -6.01 22.26
CA ALA A 73 -0.10 -5.15 21.77
C ALA A 73 -0.71 -5.66 20.45
N ALA A 74 0.08 -6.35 19.62
CA ALA A 74 -0.31 -6.80 18.29
C ALA A 74 -0.03 -8.31 18.07
N PRO A 75 -0.63 -9.21 18.88
CA PRO A 75 -0.27 -10.63 18.88
C PRO A 75 -0.54 -11.35 17.56
N ARG A 76 -1.42 -10.77 16.71
CA ARG A 76 -1.81 -11.33 15.42
C ARG A 76 -1.07 -10.71 14.24
N LEU A 77 -0.30 -9.64 14.46
CA LEU A 77 0.38 -8.93 13.40
C LEU A 77 1.38 -9.88 12.74
N GLN A 78 1.40 -9.86 11.42
CA GLN A 78 2.28 -10.68 10.58
C GLN A 78 3.05 -9.82 9.58
N CYS A 79 2.44 -8.72 9.13
CA CYS A 79 3.04 -7.85 8.15
C CYS A 79 2.77 -6.37 8.40
N VAL A 80 3.80 -5.55 8.21
CA VAL A 80 3.65 -4.10 7.98
C VAL A 80 3.98 -3.83 6.51
N PHE A 81 3.06 -3.20 5.79
CA PHE A 81 3.26 -2.74 4.43
C PHE A 81 3.44 -1.22 4.44
N LEU A 82 4.69 -0.78 4.24
CA LEU A 82 5.09 0.62 4.12
C LEU A 82 4.96 1.06 2.65
N ASN A 83 3.75 1.42 2.24
CA ASN A 83 3.46 1.88 0.89
C ASN A 83 3.79 3.37 0.72
N GLY A 84 5.08 3.67 0.69
CA GLY A 84 5.65 4.99 0.39
C GLY A 84 7.11 4.88 -0.08
N CYS A 85 7.61 5.90 -0.77
CA CYS A 85 8.95 5.95 -1.37
C CYS A 85 10.08 5.76 -0.33
N HIS A 86 11.16 5.08 -0.68
CA HIS A 86 12.37 4.96 0.16
C HIS A 86 12.13 4.51 1.62
N THR A 87 11.13 3.68 1.87
CA THR A 87 10.76 3.19 3.21
C THR A 87 11.58 1.98 3.67
N ALA A 88 12.47 1.45 2.82
CA ALA A 88 13.27 0.25 3.13
C ALA A 88 14.17 0.39 4.37
N ALA A 89 14.69 1.58 4.68
CA ALA A 89 15.49 1.80 5.88
C ALA A 89 14.67 1.61 7.16
N LEU A 90 13.44 2.12 7.20
CA LEU A 90 12.49 1.87 8.30
C LEU A 90 12.11 0.38 8.36
N GLY A 91 11.84 -0.23 7.21
CA GLY A 91 11.49 -1.65 7.13
C GLY A 91 12.60 -2.56 7.67
N HIS A 92 13.87 -2.24 7.41
CA HIS A 92 14.99 -3.01 7.92
C HIS A 92 15.05 -2.95 9.46
N LYS A 93 14.88 -1.75 10.04
CA LYS A 93 14.85 -1.57 11.51
C LYS A 93 13.66 -2.30 12.15
N LEU A 94 12.49 -2.26 11.53
CA LEU A 94 11.31 -3.00 12.00
C LEU A 94 11.58 -4.50 12.10
N VAL A 95 12.21 -5.12 11.08
CA VAL A 95 12.52 -6.56 11.10
C VAL A 95 13.65 -6.89 12.09
N GLU A 96 14.62 -5.99 12.26
CA GLU A 96 15.70 -6.14 13.23
C GLU A 96 15.17 -6.11 14.67
N GLU A 97 14.30 -5.16 15.00
CA GLU A 97 13.70 -5.03 16.34
C GLU A 97 12.56 -6.02 16.59
N MET A 98 11.82 -6.42 15.54
CA MET A 98 10.72 -7.38 15.62
C MET A 98 10.92 -8.54 14.62
N PRO A 99 11.79 -9.52 14.93
CA PRO A 99 12.15 -10.63 14.01
C PRO A 99 10.99 -11.53 13.55
N TRP A 100 9.84 -11.45 14.20
CA TRP A 100 8.64 -12.21 13.81
C TRP A 100 7.80 -11.52 12.73
N LEU A 101 8.07 -10.26 12.46
CA LEU A 101 7.33 -9.43 11.52
C LEU A 101 7.97 -9.51 10.13
N CYS A 102 7.14 -9.61 9.09
CA CYS A 102 7.55 -9.35 7.72
C CYS A 102 7.22 -7.91 7.33
N VAL A 103 8.06 -7.25 6.53
CA VAL A 103 7.81 -5.87 6.09
C VAL A 103 7.85 -5.76 4.57
N ILE A 104 6.79 -5.25 3.97
CA ILE A 104 6.79 -4.86 2.55
C ILE A 104 7.10 -3.38 2.48
N CYS A 105 8.04 -2.98 1.64
CA CYS A 105 8.48 -1.58 1.54
C CYS A 105 9.09 -1.26 0.17
N TRP A 106 9.24 0.03 -0.13
CA TRP A 106 9.88 0.50 -1.37
C TRP A 106 11.32 0.95 -1.12
N CYS A 107 12.26 0.47 -1.91
CA CYS A 107 13.67 0.88 -1.85
C CYS A 107 13.94 2.20 -2.63
N SER A 108 13.06 2.58 -3.54
CA SER A 108 13.22 3.71 -4.46
C SER A 108 12.04 4.68 -4.36
N ILE A 109 12.04 5.72 -5.20
CA ILE A 109 10.78 6.36 -5.59
C ILE A 109 9.89 5.34 -6.31
N THR A 110 8.58 5.50 -6.20
CA THR A 110 7.61 4.63 -6.86
C THR A 110 6.56 5.47 -7.56
N GLU A 111 6.11 4.98 -8.71
CA GLU A 111 4.95 5.54 -9.39
C GLU A 111 3.66 5.07 -8.71
N ASP A 112 2.75 6.02 -8.44
CA ASP A 112 1.45 5.75 -7.82
C ASP A 112 0.67 4.62 -8.51
N ALA A 113 0.66 4.58 -9.84
CA ALA A 113 -0.06 3.57 -10.59
C ALA A 113 0.54 2.16 -10.36
N ALA A 114 1.87 2.06 -10.31
CA ALA A 114 2.58 0.82 -10.02
C ALA A 114 2.36 0.38 -8.56
N ALA A 115 2.39 1.33 -7.62
CA ALA A 115 2.13 1.06 -6.20
C ALA A 115 0.69 0.56 -5.97
N ARG A 116 -0.31 1.17 -6.61
CA ARG A 116 -1.69 0.68 -6.60
C ARG A 116 -1.82 -0.70 -7.24
N ALA A 117 -1.16 -0.95 -8.37
CA ALA A 117 -1.21 -2.25 -9.04
C ALA A 117 -0.67 -3.36 -8.13
N PHE A 118 0.47 -3.10 -7.48
CA PHE A 118 1.04 -3.99 -6.47
C PHE A 118 0.07 -4.23 -5.31
N ALA A 119 -0.38 -3.16 -4.66
CA ALA A 119 -1.25 -3.24 -3.49
C ALA A 119 -2.56 -3.98 -3.82
N THR A 120 -3.13 -3.75 -5.01
CA THR A 120 -4.33 -4.47 -5.44
C THR A 120 -4.07 -5.97 -5.53
N GLY A 121 -2.98 -6.40 -6.19
CA GLY A 121 -2.70 -7.83 -6.35
C GLY A 121 -2.35 -8.51 -5.02
N PHE A 122 -1.71 -7.77 -4.12
CA PHE A 122 -1.44 -8.21 -2.76
C PHE A 122 -2.74 -8.41 -1.97
N TYR A 123 -3.64 -7.41 -1.97
CA TYR A 123 -4.88 -7.48 -1.20
C TYR A 123 -5.95 -8.38 -1.82
N ASP A 124 -5.97 -8.56 -3.14
CA ASP A 124 -6.78 -9.61 -3.78
C ASP A 124 -6.41 -10.98 -3.21
N ALA A 125 -5.11 -11.29 -3.14
CA ALA A 125 -4.63 -12.55 -2.56
C ALA A 125 -4.96 -12.69 -1.07
N VAL A 126 -4.82 -11.61 -0.29
CA VAL A 126 -5.20 -11.60 1.13
C VAL A 126 -6.71 -11.83 1.29
N GLY A 127 -7.54 -11.16 0.47
CA GLY A 127 -8.98 -11.34 0.44
C GLY A 127 -9.37 -12.77 0.12
N ASP A 128 -8.71 -13.39 -0.86
CA ASP A 128 -8.90 -14.80 -1.22
C ASP A 128 -8.57 -15.73 -0.05
N PHE A 129 -7.46 -15.52 0.68
CA PHE A 129 -7.15 -16.33 1.85
C PHE A 129 -8.21 -16.20 2.93
N ILE A 130 -8.68 -14.98 3.20
CA ILE A 130 -9.71 -14.74 4.21
C ILE A 130 -11.03 -15.41 3.80
N PHE A 131 -11.45 -15.25 2.53
CA PHE A 131 -12.69 -15.81 2.02
C PHE A 131 -12.72 -17.34 2.07
N ASN A 132 -11.57 -17.98 1.81
CA ASN A 132 -11.44 -19.43 1.84
C ASN A 132 -11.03 -19.98 3.23
N GLU A 133 -11.03 -19.13 4.27
CA GLU A 133 -10.63 -19.49 5.64
C GLU A 133 -9.19 -20.08 5.72
N GLU A 134 -8.32 -19.69 4.78
CA GLU A 134 -6.92 -20.08 4.75
C GLU A 134 -6.06 -19.18 5.64
N GLN A 135 -4.89 -19.70 6.05
CA GLN A 135 -3.86 -18.88 6.64
C GLN A 135 -3.35 -17.86 5.62
N ILE A 136 -3.28 -16.59 6.03
CA ILE A 136 -2.65 -15.53 5.22
C ILE A 136 -1.18 -15.86 4.99
N ARG A 137 -0.79 -16.00 3.72
CA ARG A 137 0.59 -16.27 3.29
C ARG A 137 1.18 -15.01 2.69
N ILE A 138 1.86 -14.21 3.51
CA ILE A 138 2.42 -12.91 3.14
C ILE A 138 3.35 -12.99 1.91
N GLU A 139 4.22 -14.01 1.87
CA GLU A 139 5.11 -14.21 0.72
C GLU A 139 4.34 -14.45 -0.58
N LEU A 140 3.31 -15.30 -0.56
CA LEU A 140 2.51 -15.57 -1.75
C LEU A 140 1.73 -14.32 -2.18
N ALA A 141 1.14 -13.57 -1.24
CA ALA A 141 0.48 -12.30 -1.54
C ALA A 141 1.45 -11.27 -2.15
N TYR A 142 2.69 -11.20 -1.65
CA TYR A 142 3.74 -10.36 -2.23
C TYR A 142 4.03 -10.74 -3.70
N TRP A 143 4.18 -12.03 -3.99
CA TRP A 143 4.38 -12.50 -5.37
C TRP A 143 3.20 -12.19 -6.30
N LEU A 144 1.96 -12.28 -5.79
CA LEU A 144 0.75 -11.95 -6.55
C LEU A 144 0.60 -10.44 -6.78
N GLY A 145 1.05 -9.61 -5.84
CA GLY A 145 1.21 -8.17 -6.04
C GLY A 145 2.18 -7.85 -7.17
N LEU A 146 3.37 -8.46 -7.16
CA LEU A 146 4.34 -8.33 -8.25
C LEU A 146 3.79 -8.82 -9.59
N LYS A 147 3.09 -9.96 -9.60
CA LYS A 147 2.46 -10.48 -10.82
C LYS A 147 1.50 -9.44 -11.42
N ARG A 148 0.64 -8.83 -10.59
CA ARG A 148 -0.31 -7.82 -11.05
C ARG A 148 0.40 -6.58 -11.60
N MET A 149 1.51 -6.14 -10.99
CA MET A 149 2.35 -5.08 -11.56
C MET A 149 2.81 -5.43 -12.98
N TYR A 150 3.40 -6.62 -13.15
CA TYR A 150 3.93 -7.05 -14.44
C TYR A 150 2.86 -7.22 -15.52
N ASP A 151 1.71 -7.81 -15.16
CA ASP A 151 0.54 -7.96 -16.04
C ASP A 151 0.02 -6.61 -16.54
N GLN A 152 0.12 -5.55 -15.73
CA GLN A 152 -0.27 -4.18 -16.10
C GLN A 152 0.84 -3.38 -16.79
N GLY A 153 1.98 -4.01 -17.10
CA GLY A 153 3.08 -3.38 -17.82
C GLY A 153 4.13 -2.69 -16.95
N PHE A 154 3.93 -2.64 -15.63
CA PHE A 154 4.91 -2.07 -14.71
C PHE A 154 6.14 -2.96 -14.57
N ARG A 155 7.27 -2.36 -14.21
CA ARG A 155 8.57 -3.02 -14.09
C ARG A 155 9.31 -2.54 -12.86
N LEU A 156 10.04 -3.44 -12.22
CA LEU A 156 10.88 -3.10 -11.09
C LEU A 156 12.14 -2.37 -11.53
N GLY A 157 12.55 -1.41 -10.71
CA GLY A 157 13.76 -0.61 -10.88
C GLY A 157 13.56 0.77 -10.26
N ASP A 158 14.65 1.53 -10.13
CA ASP A 158 14.61 2.87 -9.56
C ASP A 158 14.33 3.90 -10.66
N PRO A 159 13.14 4.54 -10.70
CA PRO A 159 12.85 5.56 -11.70
C PRO A 159 13.80 6.76 -11.60
N ALA A 160 14.41 7.01 -10.43
CA ALA A 160 15.32 8.14 -10.21
C ALA A 160 16.56 8.08 -11.12
N THR A 161 16.96 6.90 -11.61
CA THR A 161 18.11 6.75 -12.52
C THR A 161 17.82 7.23 -13.94
N TYR A 162 16.55 7.46 -14.28
CA TYR A 162 16.10 7.93 -15.59
C TYR A 162 15.69 9.39 -15.57
N LEU A 163 15.38 9.93 -14.38
CA LEU A 163 14.92 11.30 -14.24
C LEU A 163 15.91 12.27 -14.86
N HIS A 164 15.34 13.28 -15.50
CA HIS A 164 16.09 14.26 -16.24
C HIS A 164 17.06 15.07 -15.36
N PRO A 165 18.23 15.43 -15.90
CA PRO A 165 19.07 16.43 -15.27
C PRO A 165 18.41 17.82 -15.33
N PRO A 166 18.81 18.76 -14.46
CA PRO A 166 18.35 20.13 -14.54
C PRO A 166 18.54 20.73 -15.94
N GLY A 167 17.51 21.39 -16.47
CA GLY A 167 17.56 22.04 -17.79
C GLY A 167 17.24 21.13 -18.98
N HIS A 168 16.83 19.88 -18.77
CA HIS A 168 16.38 19.02 -19.86
C HIS A 168 15.14 19.60 -20.57
N PRO A 169 15.07 19.60 -21.91
CA PRO A 169 14.04 20.30 -22.70
C PRO A 169 12.57 20.02 -22.31
N HIS A 170 12.29 18.84 -21.74
CA HIS A 170 10.94 18.40 -21.39
C HIS A 170 10.54 18.61 -19.92
N HIS A 171 11.33 19.34 -19.12
CA HIS A 171 10.94 19.66 -17.74
C HIS A 171 9.68 20.53 -17.66
N SER A 172 9.48 21.44 -18.62
CA SER A 172 8.31 22.34 -18.68
C SER A 172 7.16 21.79 -19.53
N ALA A 173 7.45 20.84 -20.43
CA ALA A 173 6.50 20.19 -21.32
C ALA A 173 6.86 18.70 -21.47
N PRO A 174 6.38 17.82 -20.56
CA PRO A 174 6.73 16.41 -20.58
C PRO A 174 6.28 15.72 -21.87
N VAL A 175 7.17 14.91 -22.44
CA VAL A 175 6.84 14.06 -23.60
C VAL A 175 6.73 12.62 -23.13
N PHE A 176 5.50 12.18 -22.85
CA PHE A 176 5.22 10.86 -22.29
C PHE A 176 5.38 9.69 -23.29
N ARG A 177 5.97 9.93 -24.46
CA ARG A 177 6.29 8.89 -25.45
C ARG A 177 7.71 9.08 -25.98
N GLY A 178 8.51 8.01 -25.94
CA GLY A 178 9.85 7.98 -26.52
C GLY A 178 10.91 8.73 -25.70
N CYS A 179 10.60 9.14 -24.48
CA CYS A 179 11.55 9.80 -23.58
C CYS A 179 11.56 9.09 -22.21
N ASP A 180 12.63 8.35 -21.94
CA ASP A 180 12.76 7.55 -20.71
C ASP A 180 12.81 8.42 -19.45
N GLY A 181 13.23 9.69 -19.53
CA GLY A 181 13.18 10.57 -18.36
C GLY A 181 11.80 11.14 -18.04
N CYS A 182 10.91 11.21 -19.03
CA CYS A 182 9.49 11.57 -18.82
C CYS A 182 8.64 10.34 -18.48
N CYS A 183 9.01 9.17 -19.02
CA CYS A 183 8.34 7.91 -18.81
C CYS A 183 9.40 6.81 -18.55
N PRO A 184 9.93 6.73 -17.32
CA PRO A 184 10.92 5.71 -16.97
C PRO A 184 10.42 4.31 -17.32
N PRO A 185 11.28 3.43 -17.88
CA PRO A 185 10.90 2.04 -18.18
C PRO A 185 10.72 1.18 -16.93
N VAL A 186 10.95 1.75 -15.74
CA VAL A 186 10.84 1.13 -14.41
C VAL A 186 10.06 2.06 -13.48
N HIS A 187 9.36 1.49 -12.49
CA HIS A 187 8.25 2.18 -11.82
C HIS A 187 8.33 2.10 -10.28
N GLY A 188 9.43 1.59 -9.76
CA GLY A 188 9.69 1.42 -8.33
C GLY A 188 10.23 0.04 -7.98
N ASN A 189 10.91 -0.06 -6.84
CA ASN A 189 11.50 -1.29 -6.35
C ASN A 189 10.87 -1.68 -5.01
N VAL A 190 9.79 -2.47 -5.06
CA VAL A 190 9.15 -3.05 -3.86
C VAL A 190 9.86 -4.34 -3.45
N VAL A 191 10.04 -4.52 -2.15
CA VAL A 191 10.70 -5.69 -1.55
C VAL A 191 9.92 -6.22 -0.35
N LEU A 192 10.11 -7.49 -0.04
CA LEU A 192 9.67 -8.10 1.21
C LEU A 192 10.89 -8.38 2.09
N LEU A 193 10.85 -7.88 3.32
CA LEU A 193 11.85 -8.07 4.36
C LEU A 193 11.34 -9.05 5.40
N ALA A 194 12.19 -9.97 5.85
CA ALA A 194 11.87 -10.90 6.92
C ALA A 194 13.16 -11.30 7.66
N SER A 195 13.05 -11.73 8.91
CA SER A 195 14.22 -12.24 9.65
C SER A 195 14.39 -13.73 9.40
N PHE A 196 15.61 -14.14 9.08
CA PHE A 196 16.04 -15.53 9.01
C PHE A 196 17.40 -15.66 9.71
N GLU A 197 17.54 -16.62 10.62
CA GLU A 197 18.78 -16.83 11.39
C GLU A 197 19.32 -15.54 12.06
N LYS A 198 18.41 -14.72 12.62
CA LYS A 198 18.72 -13.42 13.26
C LYS A 198 19.34 -12.39 12.31
N ARG A 199 19.11 -12.52 11.00
CA ARG A 199 19.52 -11.54 9.98
C ARG A 199 18.30 -11.09 9.20
N VAL A 200 18.29 -9.82 8.83
CA VAL A 200 17.29 -9.30 7.89
C VAL A 200 17.60 -9.84 6.49
N CYS A 201 16.66 -10.60 5.94
CA CYS A 201 16.69 -11.11 4.58
C CYS A 201 15.76 -10.29 3.70
N VAL A 202 16.18 -10.08 2.45
CA VAL A 202 15.41 -9.36 1.45
C VAL A 202 14.97 -10.35 0.38
N LEU A 203 13.66 -10.55 0.27
CA LEU A 203 13.08 -11.29 -0.84
C LEU A 203 12.88 -10.32 -2.01
N ARG A 204 13.62 -10.56 -3.09
CA ARG A 204 13.47 -9.86 -4.37
C ARG A 204 13.18 -10.90 -5.45
N PRO A 205 12.32 -10.60 -6.45
CA PRO A 205 12.30 -11.39 -7.67
C PRO A 205 13.72 -11.46 -8.24
N SER A 206 14.18 -12.66 -8.54
CA SER A 206 15.33 -12.84 -9.43
C SER A 206 14.94 -12.22 -10.76
N LEU A 207 15.48 -11.05 -11.09
CA LEU A 207 15.42 -10.53 -12.45
C LEU A 207 16.02 -11.61 -13.36
N PRO A 208 15.35 -12.03 -14.45
CA PRO A 208 16.05 -12.71 -15.52
C PRO A 208 17.23 -11.81 -15.89
N SER A 209 18.43 -12.37 -15.91
CA SER A 209 19.60 -11.67 -16.46
C SER A 209 19.21 -11.07 -17.81
N GLN A 210 19.61 -9.84 -18.10
CA GLN A 210 19.40 -9.21 -19.42
C GLN A 210 20.04 -10.01 -20.59
N ALA A 211 20.69 -11.13 -20.31
CA ALA A 211 21.11 -12.11 -21.32
C ALA A 211 19.94 -12.94 -21.93
N ASP A 212 18.73 -12.89 -21.35
CA ASP A 212 17.57 -13.67 -21.83
C ASP A 212 16.54 -12.85 -22.64
N GLU A 213 16.84 -11.60 -23.01
CA GLU A 213 15.99 -10.87 -23.95
C GLU A 213 16.28 -11.34 -25.39
N PRO A 214 15.35 -12.03 -26.08
CA PRO A 214 15.57 -12.37 -27.47
C PRO A 214 15.51 -11.07 -28.27
N ARG A 215 16.62 -10.71 -28.93
CA ARG A 215 16.63 -9.69 -29.98
C ARG A 215 15.44 -9.93 -30.90
N ARG A 216 14.62 -8.90 -31.10
CA ARG A 216 13.48 -8.94 -32.02
C ARG A 216 13.92 -9.46 -33.39
N SER A 217 13.59 -10.71 -33.68
CA SER A 217 13.41 -11.22 -35.02
C SER A 217 12.16 -12.12 -35.01
N THR A 218 11.37 -11.99 -36.07
CA THR A 218 10.05 -12.58 -36.34
C THR A 218 9.97 -14.11 -36.11
N PRO A 219 8.77 -14.65 -35.80
CA PRO A 219 8.60 -15.98 -35.20
C PRO A 219 8.66 -17.09 -36.27
N PRO A 220 8.97 -18.35 -35.89
CA PRO A 220 7.86 -19.27 -35.63
C PRO A 220 8.08 -20.39 -34.58
N VAL A 221 6.93 -20.91 -34.12
CA VAL A 221 6.62 -22.26 -33.61
C VAL A 221 7.02 -22.66 -32.18
N ARG A 222 5.95 -22.83 -31.39
CA ARG A 222 5.73 -23.66 -30.19
C ARG A 222 6.94 -24.34 -29.57
N SER A 223 7.23 -23.94 -28.33
CA SER A 223 7.77 -24.82 -27.31
C SER A 223 7.22 -24.46 -25.92
N THR A 224 7.12 -25.49 -25.09
CA THR A 224 6.41 -25.63 -23.81
C THR A 224 6.96 -24.71 -22.71
N PRO A 225 6.14 -24.17 -21.78
CA PRO A 225 6.60 -23.19 -20.80
C PRO A 225 7.38 -23.83 -19.63
N PRO A 226 8.30 -23.08 -18.99
CA PRO A 226 9.10 -23.55 -17.87
C PRO A 226 8.25 -23.81 -16.61
N ARG A 227 8.77 -24.70 -15.73
CA ARG A 227 8.07 -25.34 -14.61
C ARG A 227 7.38 -24.40 -13.59
N LEU A 228 7.68 -23.10 -13.59
CA LEU A 228 6.99 -22.09 -12.76
C LEU A 228 5.57 -21.79 -13.26
N HIS A 229 5.37 -21.75 -14.58
CA HIS A 229 4.05 -21.59 -15.20
C HIS A 229 3.13 -22.78 -14.90
N ALA A 230 3.68 -23.99 -14.78
CA ALA A 230 2.88 -25.18 -14.48
C ALA A 230 2.26 -25.13 -13.06
N ARG A 231 2.98 -24.57 -12.07
CA ARG A 231 2.49 -24.44 -10.69
C ARG A 231 1.47 -23.31 -10.54
N LEU A 232 1.70 -22.17 -11.20
CA LEU A 232 0.74 -21.06 -11.22
C LEU A 232 -0.51 -21.37 -12.05
N ALA A 233 -0.38 -22.07 -13.19
CA ALA A 233 -1.51 -22.53 -13.98
C ALA A 233 -2.31 -23.63 -13.29
N ALA A 234 -1.67 -24.50 -12.49
CA ALA A 234 -2.36 -25.51 -11.69
C ALA A 234 -3.21 -24.88 -10.56
N HIS A 235 -2.80 -23.73 -10.02
CA HIS A 235 -3.59 -22.97 -9.06
C HIS A 235 -4.73 -22.22 -9.75
N ALA A 236 -4.46 -21.52 -10.86
CA ALA A 236 -5.48 -20.82 -11.65
C ALA A 236 -6.57 -21.76 -12.20
N ARG A 237 -6.20 -22.97 -12.66
CA ARG A 237 -7.18 -23.98 -13.14
C ARG A 237 -8.07 -24.53 -12.03
N ARG A 238 -7.62 -24.55 -10.78
CA ARG A 238 -8.48 -24.93 -9.64
C ARG A 238 -9.51 -23.85 -9.32
N LEU A 239 -9.14 -22.57 -9.49
CA LEU A 239 -10.07 -21.44 -9.33
C LEU A 239 -11.13 -21.39 -10.44
N SER A 240 -10.79 -21.78 -11.67
CA SER A 240 -11.74 -21.75 -12.81
C SER A 240 -12.72 -22.94 -12.88
N LEU A 241 -12.42 -24.06 -12.22
CA LEU A 241 -13.28 -25.27 -12.24
C LEU A 241 -14.35 -25.29 -11.12
N GLY A 242 -14.40 -24.26 -10.27
CA GLY A 242 -15.43 -24.11 -9.23
C GLY A 242 -16.73 -23.42 -9.70
N ALA A 243 -16.78 -22.92 -10.93
CA ALA A 243 -17.95 -22.20 -11.45
C ALA A 243 -18.54 -22.89 -12.68
N GLY A 244 -19.44 -23.85 -12.42
CA GLY A 244 -20.40 -24.37 -13.39
C GLY A 244 -21.82 -23.88 -13.07
N PRO A 245 -22.71 -23.73 -14.07
CA PRO A 245 -23.75 -22.70 -14.05
C PRO A 245 -25.07 -23.20 -13.43
N ALA A 246 -25.72 -22.33 -12.65
CA ALA A 246 -27.14 -22.44 -12.34
C ALA A 246 -27.90 -21.33 -13.07
N GLY A 247 -28.84 -21.74 -13.92
CA GLY A 247 -29.56 -20.86 -14.84
C GLY A 247 -30.75 -20.11 -14.23
N HIS A 248 -31.12 -19.05 -14.97
CA HIS A 248 -32.44 -18.44 -15.16
C HIS A 248 -33.33 -18.09 -13.94
N ARG A 249 -33.68 -16.80 -13.83
CA ARG A 249 -34.94 -16.26 -14.39
C ARG A 249 -35.00 -14.72 -14.37
N GLU A 250 -35.62 -14.19 -15.42
CA GLU A 250 -35.96 -12.79 -15.65
C GLU A 250 -37.08 -12.28 -14.73
N GLY A 251 -37.12 -10.96 -14.55
CA GLY A 251 -38.25 -10.23 -13.97
C GLY A 251 -37.89 -8.77 -13.74
N GLY A 252 -38.14 -7.91 -14.73
CA GLY A 252 -37.88 -6.47 -14.63
C GLY A 252 -39.02 -5.70 -13.97
N GLN A 253 -38.75 -4.48 -13.52
CA GLN A 253 -39.65 -3.34 -13.72
C GLN A 253 -38.96 -2.01 -13.40
N ARG A 254 -39.40 -1.00 -14.15
CA ARG A 254 -39.02 0.42 -14.14
C ARG A 254 -39.73 1.14 -12.99
N ASP A 255 -39.16 2.25 -12.53
CA ASP A 255 -39.79 3.59 -12.40
C ASP A 255 -38.90 4.49 -11.51
N SER A 256 -38.31 5.56 -12.04
CA SER A 256 -38.86 6.94 -12.20
C SER A 256 -38.59 7.82 -10.95
N ALA A 257 -37.86 8.91 -11.18
CA ALA A 257 -37.33 9.96 -10.27
C ALA A 257 -38.45 10.97 -9.81
N PRO A 258 -38.20 12.21 -9.29
CA PRO A 258 -36.99 12.99 -8.93
C PRO A 258 -37.15 13.81 -7.58
N PRO A 259 -36.71 15.10 -7.40
CA PRO A 259 -35.54 15.48 -6.57
C PRO A 259 -35.74 16.62 -5.51
N SER A 260 -34.70 16.87 -4.66
CA SER A 260 -34.26 18.17 -4.06
C SER A 260 -35.25 18.95 -3.12
N PRO A 261 -34.84 19.95 -2.29
CA PRO A 261 -33.72 20.90 -2.43
C PRO A 261 -32.94 21.31 -1.14
N SER A 262 -32.11 22.33 -1.36
CA SER A 262 -30.97 22.92 -0.64
C SER A 262 -31.30 23.98 0.42
N ALA A 263 -30.41 24.09 1.45
CA ALA A 263 -29.91 25.31 2.15
C ALA A 263 -30.93 26.22 2.92
N PRO A 264 -30.54 27.18 3.82
CA PRO A 264 -29.24 27.87 3.94
C PRO A 264 -28.67 28.19 5.37
N LEU A 265 -27.41 28.66 5.31
CA LEU A 265 -26.62 29.65 6.08
C LEU A 265 -27.25 30.40 7.29
N ASP A 266 -26.48 30.55 8.38
CA ASP A 266 -25.83 31.81 8.83
C ASP A 266 -25.43 31.77 10.32
N GLY A 267 -24.36 32.50 10.69
CA GLY A 267 -24.18 33.00 12.06
C GLY A 267 -22.76 32.96 12.64
N ALA A 268 -21.94 33.96 12.32
CA ALA A 268 -20.68 34.28 12.97
C ALA A 268 -20.87 35.20 14.20
N SER A 269 -20.02 35.05 15.23
CA SER A 269 -19.36 36.11 16.03
C SER A 269 -18.72 35.46 17.27
N ASP A 270 -17.40 35.37 17.43
CA ASP A 270 -16.39 36.41 17.72
C ASP A 270 -16.31 36.83 19.20
N ARG A 271 -15.04 37.03 19.63
CA ARG A 271 -14.47 37.61 20.86
C ARG A 271 -14.04 36.62 21.97
N SER A 272 -12.86 36.72 22.58
CA SER A 272 -11.67 37.56 22.35
C SER A 272 -10.58 37.23 23.38
N ARG A 273 -9.31 37.36 22.94
CA ARG A 273 -8.13 37.91 23.65
C ARG A 273 -7.45 37.16 24.81
N SER A 274 -6.16 36.91 24.59
CA SER A 274 -4.96 37.37 25.36
C SER A 274 -3.91 36.23 25.33
N ALA A 275 -2.59 36.42 25.35
CA ALA A 275 -1.68 37.53 25.15
C ALA A 275 -0.32 36.91 24.74
N SER A 276 0.46 37.68 24.00
CA SER A 276 1.82 37.40 23.54
C SER A 276 2.83 37.13 24.66
N LEU A 277 3.73 36.17 24.46
CA LEU A 277 5.12 36.23 24.95
C LEU A 277 6.06 35.57 23.93
N SER A 278 7.11 36.31 23.59
CA SER A 278 8.12 36.03 22.57
C SER A 278 9.30 35.26 23.18
N SER A 279 9.79 34.23 22.49
CA SER A 279 11.22 33.88 22.50
C SER A 279 11.60 33.18 21.20
N ALA A 280 12.49 33.83 20.45
CA ALA A 280 13.05 33.39 19.17
C ALA A 280 13.99 32.18 19.31
N LEU A 281 14.05 31.32 18.27
CA LEU A 281 15.17 30.43 17.84
C LEU A 281 14.81 29.83 16.44
N PRO A 282 15.76 29.27 15.65
CA PRO A 282 16.02 29.71 14.27
C PRO A 282 15.33 28.93 13.15
N ASP A 283 15.33 29.56 11.96
CA ASP A 283 14.80 29.09 10.68
C ASP A 283 15.26 27.68 10.29
N SER A 284 14.31 26.76 10.28
CA SER A 284 14.33 25.59 9.41
C SER A 284 13.05 25.60 8.57
N ALA A 285 13.26 25.60 7.25
CA ALA A 285 12.31 25.60 6.14
C ALA A 285 10.81 25.39 6.49
N LYS A 286 10.09 26.50 6.65
CA LYS A 286 8.62 26.55 6.61
C LYS A 286 8.16 26.34 5.16
N TYR A 287 7.85 25.11 4.76
CA TYR A 287 7.05 24.87 3.56
C TYR A 287 5.57 24.90 3.94
N SER A 288 4.85 25.92 3.45
CA SER A 288 3.39 26.03 3.56
C SER A 288 2.72 25.08 2.57
N ALA A 289 1.76 24.30 3.03
CA ALA A 289 0.97 23.32 2.27
C ALA A 289 0.05 23.94 1.19
N ARG A 290 0.34 25.13 0.68
CA ARG A 290 -0.46 25.85 -0.33
C ARG A 290 0.10 25.78 -1.76
N GLN A 291 1.17 25.02 -2.00
CA GLN A 291 1.80 24.93 -3.33
C GLN A 291 1.82 23.53 -3.97
N LEU A 292 1.21 22.53 -3.33
CA LEU A 292 0.97 21.23 -3.94
C LEU A 292 -0.54 20.96 -3.87
N GLY A 293 -1.23 21.27 -4.97
CA GLY A 293 -2.65 20.95 -5.13
C GLY A 293 -2.85 19.44 -5.14
N GLY A 294 -3.03 18.87 -3.95
CA GLY A 294 -3.30 17.46 -3.74
C GLY A 294 -3.46 17.21 -2.25
N SER A 295 -4.63 16.74 -1.83
CA SER A 295 -4.93 16.39 -0.44
C SER A 295 -3.96 15.29 0.03
N ALA A 296 -2.97 15.62 0.86
CA ALA A 296 -2.07 14.66 1.50
C ALA A 296 -2.84 13.89 2.58
N ARG A 297 -3.68 12.94 2.18
CA ARG A 297 -4.36 12.03 3.11
C ARG A 297 -3.52 10.76 3.24
N SER A 298 -2.73 10.67 4.31
CA SER A 298 -2.19 9.39 4.76
C SER A 298 -3.35 8.56 5.34
N ALA A 299 -3.38 7.27 5.03
CA ALA A 299 -4.35 6.34 5.62
C ALA A 299 -3.60 5.11 6.14
N VAL A 300 -3.89 4.74 7.39
CA VAL A 300 -3.44 3.47 7.96
C VAL A 300 -4.59 2.47 7.85
N ALA A 301 -4.38 1.36 7.13
CA ALA A 301 -5.40 0.33 6.97
C ALA A 301 -5.00 -0.98 7.68
N ALA A 302 -5.92 -1.55 8.46
CA ALA A 302 -5.71 -2.74 9.27
C ALA A 302 -6.57 -3.90 8.75
N ALA A 303 -5.95 -5.02 8.34
CA ALA A 303 -6.67 -6.21 7.89
C ALA A 303 -6.83 -7.22 9.05
N ALA A 304 -8.07 -7.50 9.46
CA ALA A 304 -8.38 -8.46 10.54
C ALA A 304 -8.92 -9.78 9.95
N GLY A 305 -8.47 -10.93 10.44
CA GLY A 305 -9.19 -12.20 10.25
C GLY A 305 -10.00 -12.54 11.49
N SER A 306 -10.96 -13.44 11.43
CA SER A 306 -11.55 -14.04 12.64
C SER A 306 -10.62 -15.15 13.16
N ALA A 307 -10.69 -15.50 14.43
CA ALA A 307 -10.15 -16.73 14.99
C ALA A 307 -11.31 -17.46 15.70
N PRO A 308 -11.32 -18.80 15.75
CA PRO A 308 -12.46 -19.61 16.17
C PRO A 308 -12.83 -19.41 17.66
#